data_AF-A0A3D3LHE4-F1
#
_entry.id   AF-A0A3D3LHE4-F1
#
_cell.length_a   1.000
_cell.length_b   1.000
_cell.length_c   1.000
_cell.angle_alpha   90.00
_cell.angle_beta   90.00
_cell.angle_gamma   90.00
#
_symmetry.space_group_name_H-M   'P 1'
#
loop_
_entity.id
_entity.type
_entity.pdbx_description
1 polymer ?
#
loop_
_entity_poly.entity_id
_entity_poly.type
_entity_poly.pdbx_seq_one_letter_code
_entity_poly.pdbx_strand_id
1 'polypeptide(L)' 'MTEIDTKNSCFQCRHLFVTHDKNKRWGCRKFGFKSAILPARVVLSTSGMKCASFQNRSSGDKTTNVRSKGRFA' A
#
# COMPACT_ATOMS: atom_id res chain seq x y z
N MET A 1 11.95 5.78 17.36
CA MET A 1 10.85 4.82 17.20
C MET A 1 10.13 5.17 15.91
N THR A 2 10.12 4.28 14.92
CA THR A 2 9.59 4.57 13.57
C THR A 2 8.09 4.82 13.62
N GLU A 3 7.72 6.04 13.27
CA GLU A 3 6.36 6.56 13.19
C GLU A 3 5.52 5.66 12.27
N ILE A 4 4.56 4.93 12.86
CA ILE A 4 3.57 4.18 12.09
C ILE A 4 2.60 5.21 11.53
N ASP A 5 2.97 5.82 10.40
CA ASP A 5 2.12 6.69 9.63
C ASP A 5 0.86 5.92 9.22
N THR A 6 -0.23 6.21 9.91
CA THR A 6 -1.60 5.67 9.81
C THR A 6 -2.22 5.79 8.41
N LYS A 7 -1.47 6.33 7.43
CA LYS A 7 -1.96 6.75 6.11
C LYS A 7 -2.17 5.63 5.10
N ASN A 8 -1.63 4.43 5.33
CA ASN A 8 -1.81 3.29 4.43
C ASN A 8 -2.74 2.24 5.05
N SER A 9 -4.00 2.60 5.24
CA SER A 9 -5.04 1.65 5.65
C SER A 9 -5.16 0.55 4.59
N CYS A 10 -4.64 -0.66 4.87
CA CYS A 10 -4.71 -1.79 3.95
C CYS A 10 -6.15 -2.10 3.49
N PHE A 11 -7.15 -1.74 4.30
CA PHE A 11 -8.58 -1.79 3.95
C PHE A 11 -8.97 -0.98 2.71
N GLN A 12 -8.27 0.12 2.45
CA GLN A 12 -8.46 0.96 1.27
C GLN A 12 -7.62 0.49 0.07
N CYS A 13 -6.79 -0.54 0.24
CA CYS A 13 -5.95 -1.04 -0.85
C CYS A 13 -6.77 -1.92 -1.81
N ARG A 14 -6.70 -1.64 -3.11
CA ARG A 14 -7.34 -2.48 -4.15
C ARG A 14 -6.77 -3.89 -4.28
N HIS A 15 -5.59 -4.13 -3.72
CA HIS A 15 -4.88 -5.42 -3.79
C HIS A 15 -5.11 -6.30 -2.56
N LEU A 16 -5.85 -5.82 -1.56
CA LEU A 16 -6.29 -6.61 -0.43
C LEU A 16 -7.35 -7.61 -0.91
N PHE A 17 -7.17 -8.88 -0.60
CA PHE A 17 -8.16 -9.92 -0.88
C PHE A 17 -8.33 -10.86 0.32
N VAL A 18 -9.51 -11.46 0.44
CA VAL A 18 -9.82 -12.42 1.52
C VAL A 18 -9.55 -13.83 1.00
N THR A 19 -8.68 -14.55 1.68
CA THR A 19 -8.12 -15.84 1.22
C THR A 19 -8.96 -17.06 1.59
N HIS A 20 -10.10 -16.89 2.28
CA HIS A 20 -10.99 -17.94 2.79
C HIS A 20 -10.32 -19.00 3.70
N ASP A 21 -9.03 -18.85 3.99
CA ASP A 21 -8.25 -19.69 4.88
C ASP A 21 -8.47 -19.22 6.34
N LYS A 22 -8.82 -20.16 7.23
CA LYS A 22 -9.13 -19.84 8.63
C LYS A 22 -7.93 -19.22 9.36
N ASN A 23 -6.72 -19.64 9.02
CA ASN A 23 -5.50 -19.19 9.67
C ASN A 23 -4.98 -17.91 9.01
N LYS A 24 -5.17 -17.75 7.71
CA LYS A 24 -4.72 -16.59 6.94
C LYS A 24 -5.90 -15.98 6.19
N ARG A 25 -6.67 -15.13 6.88
CA ARG A 25 -7.85 -14.48 6.30
C ARG A 25 -7.52 -13.33 5.34
N TRP A 26 -6.32 -12.75 5.45
CA TRP A 26 -5.90 -11.60 4.65
C TRP A 26 -4.81 -11.97 3.66
N GLY A 27 -4.91 -11.47 2.43
CA GLY A 27 -3.90 -11.63 1.40
C GLY A 27 -3.61 -10.32 0.68
N CYS A 28 -2.37 -10.15 0.21
CA CYS A 28 -1.98 -9.04 -0.66
C CYS A 28 -1.61 -9.55 -2.04
N ARG A 29 -2.40 -9.18 -3.07
CA ARG A 29 -2.25 -9.73 -4.42
C ARG A 29 -1.00 -9.23 -5.14
N LYS A 30 -0.49 -8.06 -4.76
CA LYS A 30 0.72 -7.46 -5.35
C LYS A 30 2.01 -8.14 -4.91
N PHE A 31 2.10 -8.47 -3.63
CA PHE A 31 3.27 -9.16 -3.09
C PHE A 31 3.11 -10.69 -3.12
N GLY A 32 1.89 -11.19 -3.34
CA GLY A 32 1.64 -12.63 -3.46
C GLY A 32 1.65 -13.40 -2.12
N PHE A 33 1.57 -12.71 -0.98
CA PHE A 33 1.57 -13.38 0.34
C PHE A 33 0.20 -13.38 1.01
N LYS A 34 0.04 -14.35 1.92
CA LYS A 34 -1.16 -14.54 2.76
C LYS A 34 -0.76 -14.48 4.24
N SER A 35 -1.49 -13.68 5.03
CA SER A 35 -1.20 -13.43 6.44
C SER A 35 -2.45 -13.49 7.33
N ALA A 36 -2.24 -13.91 8.59
CA ALA A 36 -3.27 -13.88 9.62
C ALA A 36 -3.58 -12.44 10.08
N ILE A 37 -2.55 -11.60 10.05
CA ILE A 37 -2.58 -10.18 10.40
C ILE A 37 -2.71 -9.30 9.16
N LEU A 38 -3.01 -8.02 9.37
CA LEU A 38 -3.16 -7.04 8.29
C LEU A 38 -1.88 -6.98 7.43
N PRO A 39 -1.97 -7.05 6.10
CA PRO A 39 -0.79 -7.05 5.23
C PRO A 39 0.06 -5.80 5.37
N ALA A 40 -0.50 -4.65 5.79
CA ALA A 40 0.27 -3.44 6.09
C ALA A 40 1.29 -3.66 7.21
N ARG A 41 0.90 -4.38 8.27
CA ARG A 41 1.80 -4.70 9.39
C ARG A 41 2.89 -5.66 8.96
N VAL A 42 2.55 -6.66 8.13
CA VAL A 42 3.54 -7.60 7.57
C VAL A 42 4.56 -6.85 6.72
N VAL A 43 4.11 -6.00 5.79
CA VAL A 43 5.02 -5.23 4.92
C VAL A 43 5.90 -4.29 5.74
N LEU A 44 5.36 -3.64 6.78
CA LEU A 44 6.14 -2.81 7.68
C LEU A 44 7.21 -3.63 8.43
N SER A 45 6.85 -4.81 8.95
CA SER A 45 7.80 -5.68 9.66
C SER A 45 8.85 -6.29 8.73
N THR A 46 8.48 -6.66 7.50
CA THR A 46 9.40 -7.29 6.54
C THR A 46 10.30 -6.26 5.84
N SER A 47 9.74 -5.13 5.42
CA SER A 47 10.46 -4.13 4.62
C SER A 47 11.02 -2.98 5.45
N GLY A 48 10.57 -2.80 6.68
CA GLY A 48 10.90 -1.63 7.51
C GLY A 48 10.34 -0.30 6.99
N MET A 49 9.53 -0.34 5.92
CA MET A 49 9.06 0.84 5.20
C MET A 49 7.58 0.70 4.80
N LYS A 50 6.96 1.81 4.40
CA LYS A 50 5.57 1.85 3.92
C LYS A 50 5.41 0.98 2.67
N CYS A 51 4.19 0.48 2.46
CA CYS A 51 3.86 -0.36 1.32
C CYS A 51 4.09 0.39 -0.01
N ALA A 52 5.19 0.10 -0.70
CA ALA A 52 5.56 0.73 -1.98
C ALA A 52 4.55 0.46 -3.11
N SER A 53 3.78 -0.63 -3.01
CA SER A 53 2.75 -1.01 -3.98
C SER A 53 1.33 -0.69 -3.51
N PHE A 54 1.17 0.17 -2.50
CA PHE A 54 -0.16 0.57 -2.02
C PHE A 54 -0.89 1.33 -3.13
N GLN A 55 -2.10 0.88 -3.44
CA GLN A 55 -2.98 1.55 -4.38
C GLN A 55 -4.33 1.71 -3.74
N ASN A 56 -4.68 2.96 -3.45
CA ASN A 56 -5.98 3.29 -2.87
C ASN A 56 -7.08 2.97 -3.89
N ARG A 57 -8.18 2.39 -3.42
CA ARG A 57 -9.38 2.14 -4.22
C ARG A 57 -10.16 3.43 -4.50
N SER A 58 -9.99 4.45 -3.66
CA SER A 58 -10.79 5.69 -3.66
C SER A 58 -10.04 6.95 -4.08
N SER A 59 -8.72 6.91 -4.24
CA SER A 59 -7.92 8.13 -4.43
C SER A 59 -7.06 7.98 -5.67
N GLY A 60 -7.44 8.70 -6.74
CA GLY A 60 -6.55 8.97 -7.86
C GLY A 60 -5.31 9.68 -7.33
N ASP A 61 -4.17 8.99 -7.41
CA ASP A 61 -2.87 9.52 -7.07
C ASP A 61 -2.54 10.65 -8.05
N LYS A 62 -2.75 11.90 -7.62
CA LYS A 62 -2.29 13.10 -8.31
C LYS A 62 -0.79 13.28 -8.02
N THR A 63 0.07 12.34 -8.44
CA THR A 63 1.48 12.66 -8.66
C THR A 63 1.59 13.40 -9.99
N THR A 64 1.17 14.67 -10.01
CA THR A 64 1.59 15.61 -11.05
C THR A 64 2.84 16.31 -10.54
N ASN A 65 4.00 15.66 -10.69
CA ASN A 65 5.28 16.29 -10.43
C ASN A 65 5.94 16.65 -11.77
N VAL A 66 5.96 17.97 -12.04
CA VAL A 66 7.02 18.75 -12.71
C VAL A 66 7.30 18.46 -14.19
N ARG A 67 7.13 19.49 -15.04
CA ARG A 67 8.27 20.38 -15.39
C ARG A 67 7.83 21.62 -16.16
N SER A 68 8.11 22.76 -15.54
CA SER A 68 8.08 24.11 -16.08
C SER A 68 8.72 24.17 -17.47
N LYS A 69 7.98 24.67 -18.46
CA LYS A 69 8.54 25.08 -19.75
C LYS A 69 8.50 26.61 -19.80
N GLY A 70 9.46 27.23 -19.10
CA GLY A 70 9.93 28.53 -19.55
C GLY A 70 10.67 28.30 -20.87
N ARG A 71 10.26 28.98 -21.95
CA ARG A 71 11.10 29.29 -23.12
C ARG A 71 10.50 30.51 -23.82
N PHE A 72 11.15 31.63 -23.57
CA PHE A 72 11.31 32.86 -24.34
C PHE A 72 10.76 32.83 -25.79
N ALA A 73 9.90 33.79 -26.13
CA ALA A 73 9.88 34.56 -27.39
C ALA A 73 8.78 35.63 -27.31
#